data_AF-S8D0T8-F1
#
_entry.id   AF-S8D0T8-F1
#
_cell.length_a   1.000
_cell.length_b   1.000
_cell.length_c   1.000
_cell.angle_alpha   90.00
_cell.angle_beta   90.00
_cell.angle_gamma   90.00
#
_symmetry.space_group_name_H-M   'P 1'
#
loop_
_entity.id
_entity.type
_entity.pdbx_description
1 polymer ?
#
loop_
_entity_poly.entity_id
_entity_poly.type
_entity_poly.pdbx_seq_one_letter_code
_entity_poly.pdbx_strand_id
1 'polypeptide(L)'
;MDAATAVKPSTPKWNVDRPFLTGRFHQQMKSAHGGGESKGLTFDMFRSGVDKPIGCYHVAVQELIVIDDLLSALVGIEGRYISIRTDHGEDYTVLFHVDASMDLTLQESAKRTFLLCESYVLINQFVESISQFKSGLVNHAFAAALRTLLL
;
A
#
# COMPACT_ATOMS: atom_id res chain seq x y z
N MET A 1 -30.33 -37.23 17.35
CA MET A 1 -29.92 -35.85 17.63
C MET A 1 -28.93 -35.48 16.56
N ASP A 2 -29.44 -35.11 15.40
CA ASP A 2 -28.65 -34.77 14.23
C ASP A 2 -27.93 -33.45 14.52
N ALA A 3 -26.60 -33.53 14.64
CA ALA A 3 -25.76 -32.35 14.59
C ALA A 3 -25.97 -31.73 13.21
N ALA A 4 -26.85 -30.73 13.13
CA ALA A 4 -26.96 -29.86 11.97
C ALA A 4 -25.53 -29.47 11.60
N THR A 5 -25.10 -29.87 10.41
CA THR A 5 -23.79 -29.56 9.86
C THR A 5 -23.72 -28.06 9.65
N ALA A 6 -23.37 -27.36 10.74
CA ALA A 6 -23.27 -25.91 10.76
C ALA A 6 -22.27 -25.49 9.68
N VAL A 7 -22.75 -24.74 8.70
CA VAL A 7 -21.93 -24.22 7.61
C VAL A 7 -20.82 -23.39 8.25
N LYS A 8 -19.56 -23.73 7.96
CA LYS A 8 -18.41 -22.98 8.48
C LYS A 8 -18.48 -21.53 7.97
N PRO A 9 -18.21 -20.53 8.82
CA PRO A 9 -18.21 -19.14 8.39
C PRO A 9 -17.16 -18.94 7.29
N SER A 10 -17.54 -18.21 6.24
CA SER A 10 -16.66 -17.85 5.13
C SER A 10 -16.51 -16.33 5.06
N THR A 11 -15.37 -15.85 4.57
CA THR A 11 -15.13 -14.42 4.43
C THR A 11 -16.03 -13.88 3.31
N PRO A 12 -16.89 -12.87 3.58
CA PRO A 12 -17.73 -12.29 2.54
C PRO A 12 -16.90 -11.72 1.39
N LYS A 13 -17.38 -11.88 0.15
CA LYS A 13 -16.68 -11.40 -1.06
C LYS A 13 -16.33 -9.92 -0.99
N TRP A 14 -17.24 -9.07 -0.49
CA TRP A 14 -16.99 -7.63 -0.37
C TRP A 14 -15.78 -7.26 0.49
N ASN A 15 -15.38 -8.13 1.43
CA ASN A 15 -14.20 -7.89 2.28
C ASN A 15 -12.89 -8.24 1.57
N VAL A 16 -12.94 -9.15 0.58
CA VAL A 16 -11.77 -9.59 -0.18
C VAL A 16 -11.60 -8.76 -1.46
N ASP A 17 -12.71 -8.37 -2.09
CA ASP A 17 -12.72 -7.74 -3.40
C ASP A 17 -12.45 -6.23 -3.34
N ARG A 18 -12.38 -5.62 -2.15
CA ARG A 18 -12.18 -4.18 -1.97
C ARG A 18 -10.69 -3.85 -1.74
N PRO A 19 -9.99 -3.24 -2.70
CA PRO A 19 -8.55 -3.01 -2.59
C PRO A 19 -8.16 -2.03 -1.49
N PHE A 20 -9.02 -1.05 -1.19
CA PHE A 20 -8.79 -0.08 -0.10
C PHE A 20 -8.93 -0.69 1.30
N LEU A 21 -9.64 -1.82 1.44
CA LEU A 21 -9.70 -2.54 2.72
C LEU A 21 -8.53 -3.51 2.88
N THR A 22 -8.04 -4.04 1.77
CA THR A 22 -7.02 -5.11 1.75
C THR A 22 -5.60 -4.59 1.53
N GLY A 23 -5.41 -3.26 1.43
CA GLY A 23 -4.10 -2.66 1.11
C GLY A 23 -3.64 -2.89 -0.34
N ARG A 24 -4.49 -3.45 -1.22
CA ARG A 24 -4.18 -3.79 -2.61
C ARG A 24 -4.43 -2.67 -3.61
N PHE A 25 -4.70 -1.46 -3.15
CA PHE A 25 -5.07 -0.33 -4.01
C PHE A 25 -3.93 0.08 -4.98
N HIS A 26 -2.67 -0.20 -4.62
CA HIS A 26 -1.51 -0.03 -5.50
C HIS A 26 -1.55 -0.88 -6.79
N GLN A 27 -2.31 -1.99 -6.79
CA GLN A 27 -2.42 -2.90 -7.93
C GLN A 27 -3.48 -2.44 -8.93
N GLN A 28 -4.61 -1.90 -8.46
CA GLN A 28 -5.80 -1.70 -9.29
C GLN A 28 -5.73 -0.41 -10.13
N MET A 29 -5.04 0.63 -9.68
CA MET A 29 -4.90 1.88 -10.45
C MET A 29 -4.20 1.70 -11.80
N LYS A 30 -3.40 0.64 -11.96
CA LYS A 30 -2.71 0.37 -13.23
C LYS A 30 -3.57 -0.39 -14.24
N SER A 31 -4.46 -1.28 -13.78
CA SER A 31 -5.37 -2.05 -14.64
C SER A 31 -6.53 -1.23 -15.21
N ALA A 32 -6.82 -0.05 -14.66
CA ALA A 32 -7.91 0.83 -15.11
C ALA A 32 -7.63 1.62 -16.41
N HIS A 33 -6.47 1.44 -17.07
CA HIS A 33 -6.21 2.06 -18.38
C HIS A 33 -6.90 1.34 -19.56
N GLY A 34 -7.79 0.38 -19.29
CA GLY A 34 -8.69 -0.24 -20.26
C GLY A 34 -10.16 0.02 -19.93
N GLY A 35 -10.70 1.15 -20.41
CA GLY A 35 -12.13 1.37 -20.67
C GLY A 35 -13.08 1.37 -19.46
N GLY A 36 -13.51 2.57 -19.04
CA GLY A 36 -14.71 2.74 -18.23
C GLY A 36 -14.66 3.96 -17.33
N GLU A 37 -15.27 5.06 -17.77
CA GLU A 37 -15.51 6.25 -16.94
C GLU A 37 -16.36 5.87 -15.72
N SER A 38 -15.71 5.74 -14.58
CA SER A 38 -16.35 5.84 -13.28
C SER A 38 -15.55 6.87 -12.51
N LYS A 39 -16.13 8.06 -12.35
CA LYS A 39 -15.60 9.14 -11.52
C LYS A 39 -15.53 8.66 -10.07
N GLY A 40 -14.43 7.99 -9.74
CA GLY A 40 -14.01 7.75 -8.37
C GLY A 40 -13.71 9.10 -7.77
N LEU A 41 -14.58 9.57 -6.89
CA LEU A 41 -14.28 10.73 -6.07
C LEU A 41 -13.10 10.34 -5.16
N THR A 42 -12.14 11.27 -5.00
CA THR A 42 -11.05 11.29 -4.01
C THR A 42 -9.81 10.41 -4.22
N PHE A 43 -9.02 10.69 -5.28
CA PHE A 43 -7.54 10.62 -5.22
C PHE A 43 -6.86 11.54 -6.26
N ASP A 44 -7.49 11.74 -7.42
CA ASP A 44 -6.92 12.58 -8.50
C ASP A 44 -6.77 14.07 -8.12
N MET A 45 -7.51 14.55 -7.12
CA MET A 45 -7.38 15.93 -6.63
C MET A 45 -6.03 16.19 -5.93
N PHE A 46 -5.37 15.16 -5.37
CA PHE A 46 -4.02 15.27 -4.79
C PHE A 46 -2.90 15.00 -5.80
N ARG A 47 -3.20 14.31 -6.92
CA ARG A 47 -2.27 14.15 -8.05
C ARG A 47 -2.24 15.35 -9.00
N SER A 48 -3.22 16.27 -8.89
CA SER A 48 -3.34 17.49 -9.70
C SER A 48 -2.18 18.50 -9.57
N GLY A 49 -1.03 18.11 -9.00
CA GLY A 49 0.16 18.94 -8.82
C GLY A 49 1.44 18.39 -9.46
N VAL A 50 1.43 17.23 -10.13
CA VAL A 50 2.62 16.69 -10.82
C VAL A 50 2.78 17.28 -12.23
N ASP A 51 2.60 18.60 -12.38
CA ASP A 51 2.94 19.28 -13.64
C ASP A 51 4.45 19.61 -13.71
N LYS A 52 5.16 19.50 -12.59
CA LYS A 52 6.59 19.86 -12.49
C LYS A 52 7.42 18.73 -11.88
N PRO A 53 8.53 18.34 -12.55
CA PRO A 53 9.47 17.37 -11.99
C PRO A 53 10.09 17.94 -10.71
N ILE A 54 10.29 17.11 -9.68
CA ILE A 54 10.80 17.59 -8.37
C ILE A 54 12.16 18.30 -8.49
N GLY A 55 12.96 17.94 -9.49
CA GLY A 55 14.25 18.57 -9.80
C GLY A 55 14.16 20.05 -10.18
N CYS A 56 12.97 20.60 -10.48
CA CYS A 56 12.83 22.03 -10.73
C CYS A 56 12.87 22.89 -9.45
N TYR A 57 12.77 22.27 -8.27
CA TYR A 57 12.79 22.97 -6.99
C TYR A 57 14.21 23.05 -6.44
N HIS A 58 14.48 24.09 -5.63
CA HIS A 58 15.69 24.17 -4.85
C HIS A 58 15.79 23.00 -3.86
N VAL A 59 16.99 22.52 -3.55
CA VAL A 59 17.22 21.32 -2.72
C VAL A 59 16.47 21.37 -1.37
N ALA A 60 16.45 22.52 -0.71
CA ALA A 60 15.72 22.71 0.55
C ALA A 60 14.19 22.49 0.43
N VAL A 61 13.63 22.81 -0.73
CA VAL A 61 12.20 22.57 -1.02
C VAL A 61 11.99 21.10 -1.41
N GLN A 62 12.92 20.50 -2.16
CA GLN A 62 12.87 19.06 -2.46
C GLN A 62 12.90 18.24 -1.17
N GLU A 63 13.74 18.60 -0.21
CA GLU A 63 13.83 17.93 1.09
C GLU A 63 12.48 17.91 1.82
N LEU A 64 11.80 19.06 1.89
CA LEU A 64 10.46 19.15 2.51
C LEU A 64 9.43 18.25 1.80
N ILE A 65 9.45 18.24 0.46
CA ILE A 65 8.55 17.41 -0.35
C ILE A 65 8.85 15.92 -0.13
N VAL A 66 10.13 15.55 -0.08
CA VAL A 66 10.57 14.16 0.14
C VAL A 66 10.19 13.69 1.53
N ILE A 67 10.30 14.54 2.56
CA ILE A 67 9.86 14.20 3.91
C ILE A 67 8.36 13.91 3.95
N ASP A 68 7.54 14.75 3.33
CA ASP A 68 6.08 14.56 3.24
C ASP A 68 5.71 13.23 2.53
N ASP A 69 6.36 12.96 1.41
CA ASP A 69 6.19 11.70 0.68
C ASP A 69 6.69 10.47 1.45
N LEU A 70 7.80 10.59 2.20
CA LEU A 70 8.32 9.52 3.04
C LEU A 70 7.40 9.22 4.23
N LEU A 71 6.86 10.25 4.87
CA LEU A 71 5.88 10.09 5.95
C LEU A 71 4.61 9.39 5.44
N SER A 72 4.17 9.72 4.23
CA SER A 72 3.07 9.02 3.55
C SER A 72 3.42 7.55 3.28
N ALA A 73 4.62 7.29 2.75
CA ALA A 73 5.10 5.96 2.42
C ALA A 73 5.26 5.03 3.64
N LEU A 74 5.62 5.58 4.81
CA LEU A 74 5.73 4.84 6.07
C LEU A 74 4.39 4.24 6.54
N VAL A 75 3.27 4.86 6.15
CA VAL A 75 1.90 4.37 6.44
C VAL A 75 1.35 3.56 5.25
N GLY A 76 2.18 3.30 4.23
CA GLY A 76 1.81 2.56 3.02
C GLY A 76 0.99 3.38 2.03
N ILE A 77 1.04 4.71 2.08
CA ILE A 77 0.34 5.59 1.14
C ILE A 77 1.33 6.13 0.09
N GLU A 78 0.92 6.17 -1.17
CA GLU A 78 1.73 6.79 -2.23
C GLU A 78 1.83 8.30 -2.04
N GLY A 79 3.05 8.83 -2.17
CA GLY A 79 3.32 10.26 -2.24
C GLY A 79 3.20 10.79 -3.67
N ARG A 80 3.60 12.06 -3.86
CA ARG A 80 3.54 12.74 -5.16
C ARG A 80 4.69 12.33 -6.09
N TYR A 81 5.88 12.14 -5.54
CA TYR A 81 7.14 11.81 -6.21
C TYR A 81 7.74 10.48 -5.75
N ILE A 82 7.22 9.89 -4.66
CA ILE A 82 7.51 8.52 -4.22
C ILE A 82 6.29 7.64 -4.43
N SER A 83 6.43 6.60 -5.25
CA SER A 83 5.37 5.65 -5.58
C SER A 83 5.69 4.24 -5.09
N ILE A 84 4.66 3.48 -4.74
CA ILE A 84 4.76 2.11 -4.23
C ILE A 84 4.24 1.18 -5.32
N ARG A 85 5.03 0.16 -5.68
CA ARG A 85 4.64 -0.85 -6.66
C ARG A 85 4.68 -2.21 -5.99
N THR A 86 3.53 -2.87 -5.94
CA THR A 86 3.42 -4.24 -5.46
C THR A 86 3.24 -5.15 -6.66
N ASP A 87 4.16 -6.08 -6.87
CA ASP A 87 3.95 -7.16 -7.83
C ASP A 87 3.46 -8.42 -7.10
N HIS A 88 2.42 -9.04 -7.65
CA HIS A 88 1.77 -10.22 -7.09
C HIS A 88 2.12 -11.46 -7.91
N GLY A 89 3.42 -11.62 -8.22
CA GLY A 89 4.01 -12.82 -8.83
C GLY A 89 4.23 -13.96 -7.83
N GLU A 90 5.13 -14.90 -8.15
CA GLU A 90 5.52 -15.99 -7.22
C GLU A 90 6.09 -15.44 -5.90
N ASP A 91 6.83 -14.34 -5.97
CA ASP A 91 7.38 -13.62 -4.81
C ASP A 91 6.69 -12.27 -4.66
N TYR A 92 5.91 -12.11 -3.58
CA TYR A 92 5.26 -10.83 -3.26
C TYR A 92 6.33 -9.78 -2.95
N THR A 93 6.57 -8.89 -3.91
CA THR A 93 7.66 -7.90 -3.86
C THR A 93 7.09 -6.50 -3.85
N VAL A 94 7.58 -5.67 -2.92
CA VAL A 94 7.18 -4.27 -2.79
C VAL A 94 8.36 -3.39 -3.22
N LEU A 95 8.18 -2.60 -4.28
CA LEU A 95 9.22 -1.74 -4.84
C LEU A 95 8.82 -0.27 -4.68
N PHE A 96 9.74 0.54 -4.16
CA PHE A 96 9.58 1.98 -4.10
C PHE A 96 10.27 2.64 -5.28
N HIS A 97 9.56 3.50 -5.99
CA HIS A 97 10.08 4.24 -7.13
C HIS A 97 10.02 5.73 -6.84
N VAL A 98 11.14 6.40 -7.09
CA VAL A 98 11.36 7.82 -6.82
C VAL A 98 11.45 8.57 -8.15
N ASP A 99 10.98 9.81 -8.19
CA ASP A 99 11.17 10.69 -9.35
C ASP A 99 12.67 10.84 -9.70
N ALA A 100 13.01 10.58 -10.96
CA ALA A 100 14.40 10.55 -11.43
C ALA A 100 15.11 11.92 -11.39
N SER A 101 14.34 13.02 -11.31
CA SER A 101 14.88 14.39 -11.24
C SER A 101 15.23 14.84 -9.81
N MET A 102 14.93 14.02 -8.79
CA MET A 102 15.26 14.30 -7.40
C MET A 102 16.77 14.37 -7.18
N ASP A 103 17.22 15.23 -6.28
CA ASP A 103 18.61 15.27 -5.82
C ASP A 103 19.13 13.89 -5.39
N LEU A 104 20.33 13.52 -5.84
CA LEU A 104 20.90 12.18 -5.63
C LEU A 104 21.12 11.86 -4.14
N THR A 105 21.45 12.86 -3.33
CA THR A 105 21.63 12.70 -1.87
C THR A 105 20.30 12.37 -1.22
N LEU A 106 19.24 13.08 -1.61
CA LEU A 106 17.88 12.83 -1.15
C LEU A 106 17.40 11.43 -1.58
N GLN A 107 17.63 11.03 -2.83
CA GLN A 107 17.30 9.68 -3.30
C GLN A 107 17.97 8.59 -2.46
N GLU A 108 19.26 8.73 -2.18
CA GLU A 108 20.01 7.73 -1.40
C GLU A 108 19.57 7.70 0.06
N SER A 109 19.21 8.85 0.63
CA SER A 109 18.64 8.92 1.98
C SER A 109 17.25 8.25 2.06
N ALA A 110 16.40 8.48 1.05
CA ALA A 110 15.05 7.90 0.98
C ALA A 110 15.10 6.37 0.86
N LYS A 111 16.03 5.83 0.06
CA LYS A 111 16.23 4.37 -0.10
C LYS A 111 16.48 3.65 1.21
N ARG A 112 17.21 4.26 2.16
CA ARG A 112 17.45 3.66 3.48
C ARG A 112 16.16 3.53 4.29
N THR A 113 15.22 4.45 4.09
CA THR A 113 13.91 4.44 4.75
C THR A 113 12.95 3.44 4.10
N PHE A 114 13.07 3.23 2.78
CA PHE A 114 12.19 2.30 2.06
C PHE A 114 12.22 0.87 2.57
N LEU A 115 13.34 0.40 3.13
CA LEU A 115 13.39 -0.94 3.75
C LEU A 115 12.34 -1.09 4.87
N LEU A 116 12.11 -0.03 5.65
CA LEU A 116 11.10 -0.01 6.69
C LEU A 116 9.68 0.04 6.09
N CYS A 117 9.47 0.89 5.08
CA CYS A 117 8.19 1.00 4.40
C CYS A 117 7.81 -0.34 3.73
N GLU A 118 8.77 -1.02 3.12
CA GLU A 118 8.61 -2.35 2.52
C GLU A 118 8.13 -3.36 3.54
N SER A 119 8.83 -3.42 4.68
CA SER A 119 8.48 -4.31 5.80
C SER A 119 7.05 -4.04 6.30
N TYR A 120 6.66 -2.78 6.44
CA TYR A 120 5.31 -2.41 6.86
C TYR A 120 4.24 -2.91 5.87
N VAL A 121 4.40 -2.63 4.57
CA VAL A 121 3.44 -3.06 3.53
C VAL A 121 3.34 -4.58 3.48
N LEU A 122 4.47 -5.28 3.57
CA LEU A 122 4.54 -6.75 3.62
C LEU A 122 3.78 -7.33 4.81
N ILE A 123 4.04 -6.81 6.02
CA ILE A 123 3.38 -7.29 7.24
C ILE A 123 1.88 -7.00 7.16
N ASN A 124 1.47 -5.84 6.66
CA ASN A 124 0.06 -5.48 6.55
C ASN A 124 -0.69 -6.43 5.59
N GLN A 125 -0.12 -6.73 4.42
CA GLN A 125 -0.68 -7.70 3.48
C GLN A 125 -0.74 -9.11 4.09
N PHE A 126 0.31 -9.52 4.81
CA PHE A 126 0.33 -10.80 5.49
C PHE A 126 -0.79 -10.90 6.51
N VAL A 127 -0.95 -9.89 7.37
CA VAL A 127 -2.01 -9.78 8.37
C VAL A 127 -3.40 -9.91 7.72
N GLU A 128 -3.65 -9.25 6.60
CA GLU A 128 -4.91 -9.38 5.85
C GLU A 128 -5.13 -10.80 5.29
N SER A 129 -4.07 -11.46 4.80
CA SER A 129 -4.16 -12.83 4.29
C SER A 129 -4.54 -13.86 5.38
N ILE A 130 -3.96 -13.72 6.58
CA ILE A 130 -4.19 -14.64 7.70
C ILE A 130 -5.43 -14.31 8.52
N SER A 131 -6.08 -13.18 8.24
CA SER A 131 -7.33 -12.75 8.90
C SER A 131 -8.59 -13.32 8.28
N GLN A 132 -8.48 -14.09 7.20
CA GLN A 132 -9.61 -14.76 6.56
C GLN A 132 -10.06 -15.98 7.37
N PHE A 133 -11.37 -16.27 7.43
CA PHE A 133 -11.92 -17.38 8.23
C PHE A 133 -11.33 -18.76 7.92
N LYS A 134 -10.73 -18.93 6.72
CA LYS A 134 -10.04 -20.16 6.30
C LYS A 134 -8.74 -20.44 7.08
N SER A 135 -8.14 -19.44 7.71
CA SER A 135 -6.79 -19.49 8.26
C SER A 135 -6.72 -20.09 9.68
N GLY A 136 -7.86 -20.31 10.35
CA GLY A 136 -7.92 -20.94 11.67
C GLY A 136 -7.63 -19.98 12.84
N LEU A 137 -8.03 -20.39 14.05
CA LEU A 137 -8.12 -19.50 15.22
C LEU A 137 -6.77 -18.91 15.67
N VAL A 138 -5.69 -19.69 15.63
CA VAL A 138 -4.35 -19.23 16.03
C VAL A 138 -3.86 -18.13 15.11
N ASN A 139 -4.08 -18.28 13.79
CA ASN A 139 -3.71 -17.27 12.81
C ASN A 139 -4.53 -15.99 12.98
N HIS A 140 -5.82 -16.10 13.32
CA HIS A 140 -6.63 -14.91 13.65
C HIS A 140 -6.11 -14.19 14.90
N ALA A 141 -5.79 -14.92 15.96
CA ALA A 141 -5.24 -14.35 17.19
C ALA A 141 -3.88 -13.67 16.93
N PHE A 142 -3.03 -14.31 16.13
CA PHE A 142 -1.75 -13.74 15.73
C PHE A 142 -1.91 -12.48 14.88
N ALA A 143 -2.83 -12.48 13.91
CA ALA A 143 -3.16 -11.30 13.12
C ALA A 143 -3.65 -10.14 13.99
N ALA A 144 -4.48 -10.43 15.00
CA ALA A 144 -4.96 -9.42 15.94
C ALA A 144 -3.82 -8.83 16.80
N ALA A 145 -2.90 -9.68 17.26
CA ALA A 145 -1.72 -9.23 18.01
C ALA A 145 -0.80 -8.35 17.13
N LEU A 146 -0.54 -8.75 15.88
CA LEU A 146 0.25 -7.96 14.94
C LEU A 146 -0.38 -6.59 14.64
N ARG A 147 -1.71 -6.53 14.45
CA ARG A 147 -2.42 -5.25 14.28
C ARG A 147 -2.22 -4.29 15.45
N THR A 148 -2.09 -4.83 16.67
CA THR A 148 -1.84 -4.00 17.87
C THR A 148 -0.45 -3.37 17.84
N LEU A 149 0.52 -3.97 17.15
CA LEU A 149 1.87 -3.41 16.99
C LEU A 149 1.99 -2.44 15.81
N LEU A 150 1.10 -2.55 14.82
CA LEU A 150 1.06 -1.67 13.65
C LEU A 150 0.23 -0.39 13.88
N LEU A 151 -0.47 -0.29 15.01
CA LEU A 151 -1.33 0.83 15.43
C LEU A 151 -0.59 1.82 16.33
#